data_AF-A0A2K1Q4K2-F1
#
_entry.id   AF-A0A2K1Q4K2-F1
#
_cell.length_a   1.000
_cell.length_b   1.000
_cell.length_c   1.000
_cell.angle_alpha   90.00
_cell.angle_beta   90.00
_cell.angle_gamma   90.00
#
_symmetry.space_group_name_H-M   'P 1'
#
loop_
_entity.id
_entity.type
_entity.pdbx_description
1 polymer ?
#
loop_
_entity_poly.entity_id
_entity_poly.type
_entity_poly.pdbx_seq_one_letter_code
_entity_poly.pdbx_strand_id
1 'polypeptide(L)'
;MTLTQTYFGQDRDIFGETIEEVVDSYCENGENATRWLKNEITEMLRTEDESELTARMELLAENQFSPELWGETWRSFLLRVLAALQ
;
A
#
# COMPACT_ATOMS: atom_id res chain seq x y z
N MET A 1 6.23 -13.03 0.82
CA MET A 1 5.42 -12.12 0.00
C MET A 1 4.46 -11.44 0.95
N THR A 2 4.71 -10.17 1.22
CA THR A 2 3.75 -9.31 1.95
C THR A 2 2.69 -8.81 0.99
N LEU A 3 1.49 -8.49 1.48
CA LEU A 3 0.41 -7.97 0.63
C LEU A 3 0.81 -6.64 -0.02
N THR A 4 1.62 -5.83 0.66
CA THR A 4 2.24 -4.64 0.06
C THR A 4 3.17 -4.96 -1.12
N GLN A 5 3.94 -6.05 -1.08
CA GLN A 5 4.77 -6.45 -2.23
C GLN A 5 3.94 -6.84 -3.45
N THR A 6 2.76 -7.45 -3.24
CA THR A 6 1.83 -7.77 -4.33
C THR A 6 1.10 -6.52 -4.84
N TYR A 7 0.79 -5.56 -3.94
CA TYR A 7 0.14 -4.28 -4.26
C TYR A 7 1.04 -3.31 -5.06
N PHE A 8 2.32 -3.23 -4.71
CA PHE A 8 3.28 -2.30 -5.31
C PHE A 8 4.23 -2.96 -6.32
N GLY A 9 4.16 -4.29 -6.48
CA GLY A 9 4.94 -5.07 -7.43
C GLY A 9 4.35 -5.05 -8.85
N GLN A 10 4.87 -5.94 -9.71
CA GLN A 10 4.57 -6.01 -11.15
C GLN A 10 3.09 -6.22 -11.53
N ASP A 11 2.21 -6.52 -10.57
CA ASP A 11 0.78 -6.74 -10.78
C ASP A 11 -0.07 -5.44 -10.83
N ARG A 12 0.57 -4.26 -10.88
CA ARG A 12 -0.13 -2.97 -11.04
C ARG A 12 -1.03 -2.92 -12.30
N ASP A 13 -0.68 -3.67 -13.34
CA ASP A 13 -1.49 -3.80 -14.56
C ASP A 13 -2.75 -4.67 -14.35
N ILE A 14 -2.77 -5.50 -13.30
CA ILE A 14 -3.79 -6.53 -13.06
C ILE A 14 -4.86 -6.07 -12.06
N PHE A 15 -4.53 -5.15 -11.14
CA PHE A 15 -5.44 -4.76 -10.05
C PHE A 15 -6.08 -3.36 -10.19
N GLY A 16 -5.79 -2.61 -11.25
CA GLY A 16 -6.44 -1.32 -11.56
C GLY A 16 -5.50 -0.12 -11.51
N GLU A 17 -5.84 0.92 -12.27
CA GLU A 17 -5.02 2.15 -12.38
C GLU A 17 -5.07 3.00 -11.10
N THR A 18 -6.09 2.78 -10.26
CA THR A 18 -6.38 3.60 -9.08
C THR A 18 -6.34 2.79 -7.77
N ILE A 19 -5.95 3.46 -6.68
CA ILE A 19 -5.92 2.89 -5.32
C ILE A 19 -7.24 2.23 -4.95
N GLU A 20 -8.35 2.86 -5.35
CA GLU A 20 -9.71 2.44 -5.03
C GLU A 20 -10.07 1.12 -5.72
N GLU A 21 -9.72 0.94 -7.00
CA GLU A 21 -9.93 -0.33 -7.72
C GLU A 21 -9.12 -1.47 -7.12
N VAL A 22 -7.87 -1.21 -6.74
CA VAL A 22 -7.03 -2.22 -6.10
C VAL A 22 -7.63 -2.62 -4.74
N VAL A 23 -8.09 -1.65 -3.94
CA VAL A 23 -8.74 -1.90 -2.65
C VAL A 23 -10.03 -2.69 -2.82
N ASP A 24 -10.85 -2.35 -3.82
CA ASP A 24 -12.12 -3.00 -4.12
C ASP A 24 -11.93 -4.46 -4.55
N SER A 25 -10.97 -4.72 -5.45
CA SER A 25 -10.60 -6.07 -5.90
C SER A 25 -10.16 -6.98 -4.73
N TYR A 26 -9.55 -6.41 -3.68
CA TYR A 26 -9.18 -7.15 -2.48
C TYR A 26 -10.32 -7.32 -1.47
N CYS A 27 -11.25 -6.37 -1.38
CA CYS A 27 -12.51 -6.58 -0.67
C CYS A 27 -13.29 -7.76 -1.25
N GLU A 28 -13.26 -7.93 -2.58
CA GLU A 28 -13.81 -9.11 -3.24
C GLU A 28 -13.02 -10.40 -2.95
N ASN A 29 -11.70 -10.29 -2.75
CA ASN A 29 -10.81 -11.44 -2.48
C ASN A 29 -10.92 -11.97 -1.02
N GLY A 30 -11.69 -11.31 -0.16
CA GLY A 30 -12.17 -11.82 1.12
C GLY A 30 -11.65 -11.09 2.37
N GLU A 31 -12.49 -11.08 3.41
CA GLU A 31 -12.36 -10.33 4.68
C GLU A 31 -10.98 -10.47 5.39
N ASN A 32 -10.29 -11.59 5.18
CA ASN A 32 -8.97 -11.83 5.75
C ASN A 32 -7.88 -11.00 5.05
N ALA A 33 -7.91 -10.81 3.74
CA ALA A 33 -6.87 -10.07 3.02
C ALA A 33 -6.88 -8.58 3.41
N THR A 34 -8.08 -7.98 3.50
CA THR A 34 -8.29 -6.61 3.97
C THR A 34 -7.76 -6.41 5.39
N ARG A 35 -8.00 -7.37 6.30
CA ARG A 35 -7.54 -7.27 7.69
C ARG A 35 -6.02 -7.36 7.82
N TRP A 36 -5.37 -8.20 7.02
CA TRP A 36 -3.92 -8.33 7.00
C TRP A 36 -3.26 -7.07 6.43
N LEU A 37 -3.81 -6.53 5.34
CA LEU A 37 -3.34 -5.27 4.75
C LEU A 37 -3.51 -4.09 5.72
N LYS A 38 -4.67 -3.96 6.38
CA LYS A 38 -4.90 -2.96 7.45
C LYS A 38 -3.83 -3.07 8.54
N ASN A 39 -3.53 -4.28 9.01
CA ASN A 39 -2.53 -4.48 10.06
C ASN A 39 -1.12 -4.13 9.59
N GLU A 40 -0.77 -4.51 8.36
CA GLU A 40 0.55 -4.23 7.76
C GLU A 40 0.76 -2.73 7.57
N ILE A 41 -0.24 -2.00 7.04
CA ILE A 41 -0.21 -0.54 6.93
C ILE A 41 -0.11 0.12 8.31
N THR A 42 -0.86 -0.37 9.30
CA THR A 42 -0.82 0.17 10.66
C THR A 42 0.57 0.01 11.29
N GLU A 43 1.20 -1.15 11.12
CA GLU A 43 2.58 -1.40 11.59
C GLU A 43 3.59 -0.48 10.90
N MET A 44 3.42 -0.21 9.60
CA MET A 44 4.30 0.73 8.90
C MET A 44 4.09 2.18 9.37
N LEU A 45 2.85 2.58 9.65
CA LEU A 45 2.56 3.90 10.20
C LEU A 45 3.09 4.10 11.63
N ARG A 46 3.42 3.02 12.35
CA ARG A 46 4.10 3.12 13.66
C ARG A 46 5.55 3.56 13.56
N THR A 47 6.18 3.42 12.39
CA THR A 47 7.50 4.01 12.16
C THR A 47 7.36 5.54 12.20
N GLU A 48 7.94 6.16 13.23
CA GLU A 48 7.87 7.61 13.42
C GLU A 48 8.71 8.37 12.39
N ASP A 49 9.84 7.78 12.00
CA ASP A 49 10.80 8.34 11.04
C ASP A 49 10.32 8.17 9.58
N GLU A 50 10.13 9.29 8.89
CA GLU A 50 9.62 9.30 7.52
C GLU A 50 10.63 8.74 6.50
N SER A 51 11.93 8.87 6.77
CA SER A 51 12.98 8.36 5.89
C SER A 51 13.09 6.84 6.00
N GLU A 52 13.00 6.29 7.22
CA GLU A 52 12.95 4.84 7.45
C GLU A 52 11.70 4.22 6.82
N LEU A 53 10.54 4.86 7.00
CA LEU A 53 9.30 4.43 6.36
C LEU A 53 9.44 4.43 4.84
N THR A 54 9.97 5.51 4.27
CA THR A 54 10.20 5.63 2.83
C THR A 54 11.11 4.54 2.30
N ALA A 55 12.29 4.35 2.90
CA ALA A 55 13.24 3.32 2.47
C ALA A 55 12.63 1.91 2.56
N ARG A 56 11.84 1.64 3.61
CA ARG A 56 11.16 0.35 3.77
C ARG A 56 10.08 0.16 2.72
N MET A 57 9.33 1.20 2.38
CA MET A 57 8.32 1.15 1.33
C MET A 57 8.93 1.03 -0.07
N GLU A 58 10.03 1.73 -0.36
CA GLU A 58 10.76 1.58 -1.62
C GLU A 58 11.30 0.17 -1.81
N LEU A 59 11.78 -0.46 -0.73
CA LEU A 59 12.18 -1.88 -0.74
C LEU A 59 10.99 -2.81 -0.98
N LEU A 60 9.83 -2.53 -0.37
CA LEU A 60 8.62 -3.33 -0.55
C LEU A 60 8.02 -3.17 -1.96
N ALA A 61 8.07 -1.97 -2.50
CA ALA A 61 7.63 -1.65 -3.85
C ALA A 61 8.63 -2.06 -4.92
N GLU A 62 9.82 -2.55 -4.54
CA GLU A 62 10.91 -2.86 -5.45
C GLU A 62 11.22 -1.72 -6.44
N ASN A 63 11.06 -0.47 -5.98
CA ASN A 63 11.20 0.74 -6.80
C ASN A 63 10.24 0.84 -8.01
N GLN A 64 9.15 0.07 -8.02
CA GLN A 64 8.13 0.06 -9.08
C GLN A 64 6.98 1.04 -8.83
N PHE A 65 6.89 1.54 -7.60
CA PHE A 65 5.90 2.52 -7.20
C PHE A 65 6.55 3.61 -6.37
N SER A 66 6.21 4.86 -6.71
CA SER A 66 6.64 6.04 -5.96
C SER A 66 5.43 6.98 -5.79
N PRO A 67 4.98 7.23 -4.55
CA PRO A 67 3.86 8.15 -4.29
C PRO A 67 4.21 9.60 -4.62
N GLU A 68 5.50 9.93 -4.77
CA GLU A 68 5.97 11.24 -5.24
C GLU A 68 5.41 11.60 -6.63
N LEU A 69 5.12 10.61 -7.47
CA LEU A 69 4.46 10.83 -8.77
C LEU A 69 3.07 11.44 -8.65
N TRP A 70 2.45 11.31 -7.48
CA TRP A 70 1.15 11.88 -7.12
C TRP A 70 1.27 13.09 -6.18
N GLY A 71 2.49 13.55 -5.89
CA GLY A 71 2.74 14.62 -4.93
C GLY A 71 2.46 14.22 -3.48
N GLU A 72 2.42 12.91 -3.20
CA GLU A 72 2.16 12.37 -1.87
C GLU A 72 3.44 11.74 -1.28
N THR A 73 3.57 11.75 0.05
CA THR A 73 4.58 10.93 0.74
C THR A 73 4.03 9.52 0.95
N TRP A 74 4.92 8.56 1.21
CA TRP A 74 4.52 7.20 1.59
C TRP A 74 3.55 7.17 2.77
N ARG A 75 3.74 8.05 3.75
CA ARG A 75 2.84 8.14 4.91
C ARG A 75 1.44 8.61 4.51
N SER A 76 1.33 9.68 3.72
CA SER A 76 0.03 10.18 3.22
C SER A 76 -0.67 9.12 2.37
N PHE A 77 0.08 8.46 1.50
CA PHE A 77 -0.40 7.38 0.67
C PHE A 77 -0.99 6.23 1.51
N LEU A 78 -0.24 5.74 2.49
CA LEU A 78 -0.67 4.66 3.39
C LEU A 78 -1.91 5.03 4.20
N LEU A 79 -2.01 6.28 4.68
CA LEU A 79 -3.20 6.78 5.37
C LEU A 79 -4.43 6.78 4.45
N ARG A 80 -4.25 7.15 3.17
CA ARG A 80 -5.33 7.13 2.17
C ARG A 80 -5.80 5.72 1.87
N VAL A 81 -4.88 4.76 1.71
CA VAL A 81 -5.22 3.34 1.55
C VAL A 81 -5.96 2.83 2.77
N LEU A 82 -5.51 3.16 3.99
CA LEU A 82 -6.17 2.77 5.23
C LEU A 82 -7.61 3.31 5.32
N ALA A 83 -7.82 4.56 4.89
CA ALA A 83 -9.14 5.17 4.83
C ALA A 83 -10.05 4.52 3.77
N ALA A 84 -9.50 4.13 2.62
CA ALA A 84 -10.24 3.43 1.57
C ALA A 84 -10.65 2.01 1.97
N LEU A 85 -9.86 1.34 2.81
CA LEU A 85 -10.16 -0.01 3.30
C LEU A 85 -11.30 -0.06 4.34
N GLN A 86 -11.98 1.06 4.65
CA GLN A 86 -12.93 1.20 5.77
C GLN A 86 -13.97 0.08 5.84
#